data_AF-A0A8T3PFA7-F1
#
_entry.id   AF-A0A8T3PFA7-F1
#
_cell.length_a   1.000
_cell.length_b   1.000
_cell.length_c   1.000
_cell.angle_alpha   90.00
_cell.angle_beta   90.00
_cell.angle_gamma   90.00
#
_symmetry.space_group_name_H-M   'P 1'
#
loop_
_entity.id
_entity.type
_entity.pdbx_description
1 polymer ?
#
loop_
_entity_poly.entity_id
_entity_poly.type
_entity_poly.pdbx_seq_one_letter_code
_entity_poly.pdbx_strand_id
1 'polypeptide(L)'
;MTTIQDIVRSINRDLVPAFEERLRSVLGEQDREWLIDQIVRLTLDAHSLEEIDRRSEVEARARARTERAVRVRELALDEAALAAFVAEHVSTTRERLIAEGYLAGDAPEKGTVLLSAGHRTDTGESLLRRAKDVLFALLFGDDSTNTHLARVQQELLTLTLPRSKTDALDFMRASTELAAAGNWQDPDNVSSDERADNVVLEVQFGEVHGELVGAGIVRCLSLINNLQVNEQVLYARMINIEETTLIV
;
A
#
# COMPACT_ATOMS: atom_id res chain seq x y z
N MET A 1 51.08 18.83 34.52
CA MET A 1 49.67 18.44 34.78
C MET A 1 49.11 17.91 33.48
N THR A 2 48.78 16.62 33.43
CA THR A 2 48.14 16.01 32.26
C THR A 2 46.74 16.58 32.13
N THR A 3 46.43 17.23 31.01
CA THR A 3 45.09 17.80 30.82
C THR A 3 44.13 16.71 30.34
N ILE A 4 42.83 16.92 30.53
CA ILE A 4 41.80 16.02 29.97
C ILE A 4 41.96 15.88 28.44
N GLN A 5 42.39 16.95 27.76
CA GLN A 5 42.69 16.89 26.33
C GLN A 5 43.84 15.94 26.01
N ASP A 6 44.88 15.88 26.84
CA ASP A 6 46.01 14.96 26.63
C ASP A 6 45.59 13.49 26.86
N ILE A 7 44.71 13.25 27.84
CA ILE A 7 44.14 11.93 28.11
C ILE A 7 43.26 11.48 26.94
N VAL A 8 42.34 12.33 26.48
CA VAL A 8 41.45 12.03 25.34
C VAL A 8 42.27 11.79 24.06
N ARG A 9 43.32 12.58 23.83
CA ARG A 9 44.17 12.45 22.64
C ARG A 9 45.02 11.17 22.67
N SER A 10 45.46 10.73 23.86
CA SER A 10 46.14 9.43 24.05
C SER A 10 45.17 8.27 23.79
N ILE A 11 43.99 8.28 24.40
CA ILE A 11 42.97 7.23 24.24
C ILE A 11 42.56 7.10 22.76
N ASN A 12 42.33 8.21 22.06
CA ASN A 12 42.03 8.16 20.63
C ASN A 12 43.20 7.58 19.81
N ARG A 13 44.45 7.93 20.13
CA ARG A 13 45.61 7.42 19.41
C ARG A 13 45.74 5.90 19.55
N ASP A 14 45.34 5.35 20.70
CA ASP A 14 45.36 3.91 20.96
C ASP A 14 44.16 3.17 20.33
N LEU A 15 42.99 3.81 20.25
CA LEU A 15 41.77 3.22 19.70
C LEU A 15 41.68 3.25 18.17
N VAL A 16 42.30 4.24 17.52
CA VAL A 16 42.23 4.40 16.05
C VAL A 16 42.75 3.17 15.28
N PRO A 17 43.91 2.58 15.60
CA PRO A 17 44.39 1.38 14.90
C PRO A 17 43.43 0.19 15.06
N ALA A 18 42.92 -0.04 16.27
CA ALA A 18 41.98 -1.14 16.55
C ALA A 18 40.63 -0.93 15.85
N PHE A 19 40.18 0.33 15.76
CA PHE A 19 38.98 0.69 15.01
C PHE A 19 39.18 0.46 13.50
N GLU A 20 40.30 0.90 12.94
CA GLU A 20 40.63 0.74 11.52
C GLU A 20 40.71 -0.74 11.11
N GLU A 21 41.39 -1.56 11.91
CA GLU A 21 41.52 -2.99 11.66
C GLU A 21 40.16 -3.69 11.70
N ARG A 22 39.34 -3.37 12.70
CA ARG A 22 37.99 -3.93 12.82
C ARG A 22 37.07 -3.47 11.70
N LEU A 23 37.15 -2.21 11.31
CA LEU A 23 36.39 -1.66 10.18
C LEU A 23 36.80 -2.36 8.87
N ARG A 24 38.10 -2.53 8.61
CA ARG A 24 38.58 -3.26 7.42
C ARG A 24 38.12 -4.70 7.40
N SER A 25 38.16 -5.39 8.54
CA SER A 25 37.68 -6.78 8.62
C SER A 25 36.19 -6.87 8.26
N VAL A 26 35.36 -6.00 8.85
CA VAL A 26 33.91 -6.01 8.60
C VAL A 26 33.58 -5.61 7.17
N LEU A 27 34.25 -4.58 6.63
CA LEU A 27 34.05 -4.15 5.25
C LEU A 27 34.56 -5.21 4.25
N GLY A 28 35.64 -5.93 4.56
CA GLY A 28 36.17 -7.00 3.71
C GLY A 28 35.23 -8.20 3.54
N GLU A 29 34.26 -8.36 4.43
CA GLU A 29 33.22 -9.39 4.37
C GLU A 29 31.96 -8.95 3.59
N GLN A 30 31.85 -7.67 3.23
CA GLN A 30 30.68 -7.14 2.51
C GLN A 30 30.80 -7.31 1.00
N ASP A 31 29.64 -7.27 0.33
CA ASP A 31 29.57 -7.26 -1.12
C ASP A 31 30.22 -5.99 -1.71
N ARG A 32 30.97 -6.18 -2.81
CA ARG A 32 31.74 -5.10 -3.44
C ARG A 32 30.84 -4.02 -4.06
N GLU A 33 29.71 -4.39 -4.65
CA GLU A 33 28.76 -3.42 -5.21
C GLU A 33 28.12 -2.61 -4.08
N TRP A 34 27.74 -3.27 -2.99
CA TRP A 34 27.23 -2.59 -1.80
C TRP A 34 28.23 -1.57 -1.22
N LEU A 35 29.51 -1.93 -1.10
CA LEU A 35 30.55 -1.02 -0.61
C LEU A 35 30.73 0.21 -1.50
N ILE A 36 30.68 0.02 -2.83
CA ILE A 36 30.75 1.11 -3.80
C ILE A 36 29.57 2.05 -3.59
N ASP A 37 28.36 1.53 -3.43
CA ASP A 37 27.16 2.32 -3.16
C ASP A 37 27.26 3.12 -1.85
N GLN A 38 27.81 2.52 -0.78
CA GLN A 38 28.01 3.24 0.48
C GLN A 38 29.04 4.37 0.36
N ILE A 39 30.14 4.14 -0.36
CA ILE A 39 31.17 5.17 -0.59
C ILE A 39 30.59 6.31 -1.42
N VAL A 40 29.84 6.00 -2.49
CA VAL A 40 29.14 7.00 -3.30
C VAL A 40 28.15 7.78 -2.43
N ARG A 41 27.37 7.12 -1.57
CA ARG A 41 26.43 7.79 -0.67
C ARG A 41 27.12 8.71 0.34
N LEU A 42 28.27 8.31 0.87
CA LEU A 42 29.03 9.11 1.84
C LEU A 42 29.79 10.28 1.20
N THR A 43 29.98 10.27 -0.12
CA THR A 43 30.77 11.28 -0.85
C THR A 43 29.92 12.27 -1.63
N LEU A 44 28.68 11.92 -1.97
CA LEU A 44 27.71 12.81 -2.59
C LEU A 44 27.12 13.79 -1.57
N ASP A 45 26.80 15.00 -2.04
CA ASP A 45 26.08 15.98 -1.25
C ASP A 45 24.60 15.57 -1.09
N ALA A 46 23.92 16.15 -0.09
CA ALA A 46 22.54 15.81 0.24
C ALA A 46 21.58 15.95 -0.96
N HIS A 47 21.82 16.89 -1.87
CA HIS A 47 20.95 17.09 -3.03
C HIS A 47 21.11 15.96 -4.06
N SER A 48 22.35 15.54 -4.32
CA SER A 48 22.64 14.42 -5.22
C SER A 48 22.09 13.08 -4.67
N LEU A 49 22.12 12.89 -3.35
CA LEU A 49 21.50 11.74 -2.68
C LEU A 49 19.98 11.74 -2.83
N GLU A 50 19.33 12.88 -2.57
CA GLU A 50 17.89 13.04 -2.73
C GLU A 50 17.43 12.78 -4.18
N GLU A 51 18.22 13.19 -5.17
CA GLU A 51 17.92 12.93 -6.58
C GLU A 51 18.02 11.43 -6.93
N ILE A 52 19.03 10.73 -6.42
CA ILE A 52 19.19 9.28 -6.60
C ILE A 52 18.05 8.51 -5.94
N ASP A 53 17.70 8.87 -4.70
CA ASP A 53 16.61 8.23 -3.97
C ASP A 53 15.27 8.47 -4.71
N ARG A 54 15.01 9.71 -5.14
CA ARG A 54 13.82 10.05 -5.95
C ARG A 54 13.76 9.26 -7.25
N ARG A 55 14.86 9.15 -7.99
CA ARG A 55 14.91 8.38 -9.24
C ARG A 55 14.62 6.90 -8.98
N SER A 56 15.22 6.33 -7.94
CA SER A 56 15.03 4.93 -7.56
C SER A 56 13.57 4.64 -7.19
N GLU A 57 12.92 5.55 -6.44
CA GLU A 57 11.50 5.46 -6.12
C GLU A 57 10.61 5.51 -7.38
N VAL A 58 10.91 6.41 -8.33
CA VAL A 58 10.17 6.53 -9.59
C VAL A 58 10.30 5.25 -10.42
N GLU A 59 11.52 4.71 -10.53
CA GLU A 59 11.76 3.45 -11.25
C GLU A 59 11.09 2.25 -10.58
N ALA A 60 11.09 2.19 -9.24
CA ALA A 60 10.39 1.15 -8.48
C ALA A 60 8.87 1.23 -8.71
N ARG A 61 8.28 2.43 -8.66
CA ARG A 61 6.85 2.65 -8.95
C ARG A 61 6.50 2.29 -10.39
N ALA A 62 7.34 2.66 -11.35
CA ALA A 62 7.15 2.30 -12.76
C ALA A 62 7.16 0.78 -12.96
N ARG A 63 8.12 0.07 -12.37
CA ARG A 63 8.18 -1.39 -12.39
C ARG A 63 6.93 -2.03 -11.77
N ALA A 64 6.55 -1.60 -10.58
CA ALA A 64 5.35 -2.10 -9.90
C ALA A 64 4.07 -1.89 -10.72
N ARG A 65 3.97 -0.75 -11.43
CA ARG A 65 2.86 -0.45 -12.34
C ARG A 65 2.84 -1.40 -13.54
N THR A 66 3.99 -1.66 -14.16
CA THR A 66 4.10 -2.60 -15.28
C THR A 66 3.75 -4.02 -14.86
N GLU A 67 4.28 -4.48 -13.72
CA GLU A 67 3.96 -5.81 -13.17
C GLU A 67 2.47 -5.95 -12.86
N ARG A 68 1.85 -4.93 -12.27
CA ARG A 68 0.39 -4.91 -12.06
C ARG A 68 -0.37 -5.00 -13.37
N ALA A 69 0.02 -4.24 -14.39
CA ALA A 69 -0.66 -4.26 -15.69
C ALA A 69 -0.61 -5.67 -16.35
N VAL A 70 0.48 -6.40 -16.19
CA VAL A 70 0.59 -7.80 -16.65
C VAL A 70 -0.40 -8.68 -15.89
N ARG A 71 -0.39 -8.65 -14.55
CA ARG A 71 -1.30 -9.47 -13.74
C ARG A 71 -2.77 -9.16 -13.98
N VAL A 72 -3.12 -7.88 -14.11
CA VAL A 72 -4.48 -7.45 -14.42
C VAL A 72 -4.91 -7.98 -15.79
N ARG A 73 -4.03 -7.96 -16.79
CA ARG A 73 -4.32 -8.54 -18.11
C ARG A 73 -4.58 -10.05 -18.05
N GLU A 74 -3.85 -10.75 -17.20
CA GLU A 74 -4.01 -12.20 -16.95
C GLU A 74 -5.33 -12.54 -16.25
N LEU A 75 -5.96 -11.59 -15.54
CA LEU A 75 -7.29 -11.81 -14.97
C LEU A 75 -8.36 -12.06 -16.03
N ALA A 76 -8.19 -11.48 -17.23
CA ALA A 76 -9.16 -11.53 -18.33
C ALA A 76 -10.59 -11.22 -17.82
N LEU A 77 -10.72 -10.13 -17.07
CA LEU A 77 -11.89 -9.88 -16.23
C LEU A 77 -13.11 -9.53 -17.10
N ASP A 78 -14.10 -10.41 -17.10
CA ASP A 78 -15.42 -10.19 -17.66
C ASP A 78 -16.52 -10.27 -16.58
N GLU A 79 -17.78 -10.07 -16.97
CA GLU A 79 -18.92 -10.12 -16.04
C GLU A 79 -19.05 -11.49 -15.34
N ALA A 80 -18.74 -12.59 -16.03
CA ALA A 80 -18.85 -13.93 -15.47
C ALA A 80 -17.75 -14.20 -14.43
N ALA A 81 -16.52 -13.82 -14.73
CA ALA A 81 -15.38 -13.91 -13.82
C ALA A 81 -15.59 -13.02 -12.59
N LEU A 82 -16.14 -11.82 -12.78
CA LEU A 82 -16.47 -10.92 -11.69
C LEU A 82 -17.59 -11.48 -10.79
N ALA A 83 -18.66 -11.99 -11.39
CA ALA A 83 -19.75 -12.64 -10.64
C ALA A 83 -19.25 -13.84 -9.82
N ALA A 84 -18.36 -14.65 -10.40
CA ALA A 84 -17.73 -15.77 -9.69
C ALA A 84 -16.89 -15.28 -8.49
N PHE A 85 -16.07 -14.24 -8.68
CA PHE A 85 -15.28 -13.63 -7.61
C PHE A 85 -16.16 -13.07 -6.48
N VAL A 86 -17.24 -12.38 -6.81
CA VAL A 86 -18.18 -11.83 -5.83
C VAL A 86 -18.85 -12.95 -5.03
N ALA A 87 -19.27 -14.02 -5.70
CA ALA A 87 -19.89 -15.18 -5.07
C ALA A 87 -18.90 -15.94 -4.15
N GLU A 88 -17.65 -16.11 -4.60
CA GLU A 88 -16.57 -16.75 -3.85
C GLU A 88 -16.33 -16.07 -2.49
N HIS A 89 -16.47 -14.74 -2.44
CA HIS A 89 -16.09 -13.93 -1.26
C HIS A 89 -17.25 -13.23 -0.55
N VAL A 90 -18.50 -13.62 -0.83
CA VAL A 90 -19.69 -12.97 -0.27
C VAL A 90 -19.74 -13.04 1.27
N SER A 91 -19.21 -14.11 1.85
CA SER A 91 -19.26 -14.44 3.28
C SER A 91 -17.87 -14.44 3.94
N THR A 92 -16.88 -13.78 3.31
CA THR A 92 -15.55 -13.69 3.87
C THR A 92 -15.54 -12.73 5.07
N THR A 93 -15.26 -13.27 6.26
CA THR A 93 -15.04 -12.50 7.48
C THR A 93 -13.60 -12.66 7.96
N ARG A 94 -13.17 -11.85 8.93
CA ARG A 94 -11.83 -11.97 9.51
C ARG A 94 -11.62 -13.34 10.16
N GLU A 95 -12.62 -13.82 10.89
CA GLU A 95 -12.59 -15.12 11.59
C GLU A 95 -12.43 -16.25 10.58
N ARG A 96 -13.12 -16.15 9.44
CA ARG A 96 -12.98 -17.11 8.34
C ARG A 96 -11.58 -17.06 7.73
N LEU A 97 -11.03 -15.87 7.50
CA LEU A 97 -9.66 -15.72 6.98
C LEU A 97 -8.60 -16.29 7.93
N ILE A 98 -8.81 -16.19 9.25
CA ILE A 98 -7.94 -16.83 10.24
C ILE A 98 -8.11 -18.36 10.20
N ALA A 99 -9.37 -18.84 10.22
CA ALA A 99 -9.66 -20.28 10.23
C ALA A 99 -9.19 -21.00 8.96
N GLU A 100 -9.26 -20.34 7.81
CA GLU A 100 -8.78 -20.88 6.52
C GLU A 100 -7.29 -20.61 6.28
N GLY A 101 -6.60 -19.97 7.22
CA GLY A 101 -5.15 -19.78 7.18
C GLY A 101 -4.67 -18.72 6.19
N TYR A 102 -5.49 -17.72 5.86
CA TYR A 102 -5.08 -16.53 5.10
C TYR A 102 -4.46 -15.46 6.02
N LEU A 103 -4.94 -15.37 7.25
CA LEU A 103 -4.49 -14.40 8.26
C LEU A 103 -3.98 -15.14 9.50
N ALA A 104 -2.87 -14.66 10.07
CA ALA A 104 -2.35 -15.22 11.32
C ALA A 104 -3.31 -14.95 12.49
N GLY A 105 -3.44 -15.89 13.42
CA GLY A 105 -4.35 -15.77 14.57
C GLY A 105 -3.93 -14.70 15.58
N ASP A 106 -2.66 -14.29 15.57
CA ASP A 106 -2.08 -13.22 16.36
C ASP A 106 -2.06 -11.86 15.64
N ALA A 107 -2.70 -11.76 14.47
CA ALA A 107 -2.80 -10.51 13.74
C ALA A 107 -3.49 -9.41 14.59
N PRO A 108 -2.95 -8.17 14.61
CA PRO A 108 -3.49 -7.06 15.39
C PRO A 108 -4.98 -6.83 15.20
N GLU A 109 -5.66 -6.45 16.28
CA GLU A 109 -7.09 -6.15 16.28
C GLU A 109 -7.45 -5.06 15.26
N LYS A 110 -8.71 -5.08 14.81
CA LYS A 110 -9.25 -4.07 13.89
C LYS A 110 -9.23 -2.68 14.53
N GLY A 111 -9.03 -1.65 13.71
CA GLY A 111 -8.91 -0.25 14.16
C GLY A 111 -7.52 0.13 14.68
N THR A 112 -6.57 -0.81 14.71
CA THR A 112 -5.22 -0.56 15.22
C THR A 112 -4.22 -0.25 14.10
N VAL A 113 -3.10 -0.97 14.04
CA VAL A 113 -2.03 -0.80 13.06
C VAL A 113 -2.37 -1.46 11.72
N LEU A 114 -1.70 -0.98 10.66
CA LEU A 114 -1.71 -1.63 9.36
C LEU A 114 -1.11 -3.04 9.45
N LEU A 115 -1.74 -4.02 8.82
CA LEU A 115 -1.23 -5.39 8.82
C LEU A 115 -0.05 -5.49 7.86
N SER A 116 1.14 -5.70 8.41
CA SER A 116 2.34 -6.05 7.64
C SER A 116 2.23 -7.45 7.02
N ALA A 117 3.15 -7.77 6.10
CA ALA A 117 3.24 -9.09 5.47
C ALA A 117 3.42 -10.24 6.49
N GLY A 118 4.05 -9.97 7.64
CA GLY A 118 4.25 -10.97 8.69
C GLY A 118 2.96 -11.49 9.34
N HIS A 119 1.84 -10.79 9.17
CA HIS A 119 0.53 -11.22 9.69
C HIS A 119 -0.28 -12.05 8.69
N ARG A 120 0.24 -12.28 7.48
CA ARG A 120 -0.42 -13.04 6.41
C ARG A 120 0.42 -14.25 6.05
N THR A 121 -0.25 -15.31 5.64
CA THR A 121 0.39 -16.44 4.97
C THR A 121 0.62 -16.11 3.50
N ASP A 122 1.37 -16.97 2.78
CA ASP A 122 1.54 -16.82 1.33
C ASP A 122 0.21 -16.81 0.58
N THR A 123 -0.75 -17.66 1.00
CA THR A 123 -2.10 -17.67 0.42
C THR A 123 -2.87 -16.39 0.74
N GLY A 124 -2.71 -15.84 1.95
CA GLY A 124 -3.23 -14.53 2.34
C GLY A 124 -2.68 -13.39 1.50
N GLU A 125 -1.37 -13.41 1.24
CA GLU A 125 -0.69 -12.42 0.42
C GLU A 125 -1.13 -12.52 -1.06
N SER A 126 -1.28 -13.75 -1.58
CA SER A 126 -1.86 -13.98 -2.91
C SER A 126 -3.30 -13.48 -3.02
N LEU A 127 -4.14 -13.70 -2.00
CA LEU A 127 -5.52 -13.22 -1.97
C LEU A 127 -5.59 -11.69 -1.91
N LEU A 128 -4.76 -11.06 -1.06
CA LEU A 128 -4.64 -9.60 -1.00
C LEU A 128 -4.25 -9.01 -2.36
N ARG A 129 -3.25 -9.62 -3.01
CA ARG A 129 -2.80 -9.19 -4.34
C ARG A 129 -3.90 -9.33 -5.39
N ARG A 130 -4.60 -10.47 -5.43
CA ARG A 130 -5.76 -10.69 -6.31
C ARG A 130 -6.85 -9.65 -6.07
N ALA A 131 -7.20 -9.37 -4.82
CA ALA A 131 -8.21 -8.35 -4.49
C ALA A 131 -7.81 -6.94 -4.97
N LYS A 132 -6.53 -6.57 -4.83
CA LYS A 132 -6.01 -5.29 -5.34
C LYS A 132 -6.01 -5.23 -6.87
N ASP A 133 -5.60 -6.30 -7.54
CA ASP A 133 -5.56 -6.36 -9.00
C ASP A 133 -6.99 -6.34 -9.59
N VAL A 134 -7.95 -7.04 -8.96
CA VAL A 134 -9.38 -6.95 -9.32
C VAL A 134 -9.91 -5.54 -9.07
N LEU A 135 -9.66 -4.93 -7.90
CA LEU A 135 -10.08 -3.55 -7.64
C LEU A 135 -9.53 -2.57 -8.67
N PHE A 136 -8.25 -2.72 -9.04
CA PHE A 136 -7.64 -1.93 -10.10
C PHE A 136 -8.36 -2.12 -11.43
N ALA A 137 -8.66 -3.36 -11.82
CA ALA A 137 -9.40 -3.66 -13.05
C ALA A 137 -10.82 -3.07 -13.06
N LEU A 138 -11.51 -3.12 -11.92
CA LEU A 138 -12.86 -2.56 -11.80
C LEU A 138 -12.88 -1.04 -11.97
N LEU A 139 -11.88 -0.34 -11.42
CA LEU A 139 -11.78 1.11 -11.45
C LEU A 139 -11.17 1.66 -12.74
N PHE A 140 -10.15 0.99 -13.29
CA PHE A 140 -9.32 1.53 -14.37
C PHE A 140 -9.18 0.59 -15.58
N GLY A 141 -9.73 -0.61 -15.51
CA GLY A 141 -9.56 -1.63 -16.54
C GLY A 141 -10.35 -1.32 -17.81
N ASP A 142 -9.68 -1.55 -18.93
CA ASP A 142 -10.18 -1.44 -20.30
C ASP A 142 -9.62 -2.59 -21.19
N ASP A 143 -9.82 -2.50 -22.50
CA ASP A 143 -9.31 -3.44 -23.51
C ASP A 143 -7.79 -3.66 -23.41
N SER A 144 -7.00 -2.62 -23.07
CA SER A 144 -5.53 -2.72 -22.97
C SER A 144 -5.08 -3.61 -21.80
N THR A 145 -5.96 -3.72 -20.81
CA THR A 145 -5.83 -4.58 -19.63
C THR A 145 -6.70 -5.83 -19.71
N ASN A 146 -7.27 -6.15 -20.89
CA ASN A 146 -8.12 -7.32 -21.10
C ASN A 146 -9.30 -7.39 -20.10
N THR A 147 -9.88 -6.22 -19.79
CA THR A 147 -11.07 -6.11 -18.94
C THR A 147 -12.27 -5.80 -19.82
N HIS A 148 -13.23 -6.72 -19.88
CA HIS A 148 -14.39 -6.70 -20.78
C HIS A 148 -15.68 -6.57 -19.97
N LEU A 149 -16.00 -5.34 -19.56
CA LEU A 149 -17.20 -5.03 -18.78
C LEU A 149 -18.04 -4.01 -19.55
N ALA A 150 -19.29 -4.35 -19.89
CA ALA A 150 -20.18 -3.49 -20.65
C ALA A 150 -20.72 -2.34 -19.76
N ARG A 151 -19.91 -1.30 -19.56
CA ARG A 151 -20.26 -0.17 -18.69
C ARG A 151 -21.43 0.62 -19.28
N VAL A 152 -22.52 0.74 -18.52
CA VAL A 152 -23.77 1.40 -18.90
C VAL A 152 -24.04 2.69 -18.12
N GLN A 153 -23.38 2.90 -16.99
CA GLN A 153 -23.49 4.11 -16.17
C GLN A 153 -22.14 4.52 -15.58
N GLN A 154 -22.04 5.75 -15.08
CA GLN A 154 -20.85 6.27 -14.40
C GLN A 154 -21.18 6.55 -12.93
N GLU A 155 -20.27 6.19 -12.05
CA GLU A 155 -20.38 6.40 -10.61
C GLU A 155 -19.09 6.97 -10.02
N LEU A 156 -19.21 7.68 -8.91
CA LEU A 156 -18.09 8.18 -8.12
C LEU A 156 -17.93 7.33 -6.86
N LEU A 157 -16.78 6.69 -6.71
CA LEU A 157 -16.32 6.08 -5.46
C LEU A 157 -15.58 7.12 -4.64
N THR A 158 -16.08 7.41 -3.44
CA THR A 158 -15.37 8.18 -2.40
C THR A 158 -14.96 7.23 -1.27
N LEU A 159 -13.67 7.17 -0.96
CA LEU A 159 -13.10 6.34 0.12
C LEU A 159 -12.36 7.22 1.11
N THR A 160 -12.64 7.05 2.41
CA THR A 160 -11.93 7.76 3.49
C THR A 160 -11.06 6.79 4.26
N LEU A 161 -9.79 7.16 4.47
CA LEU A 161 -8.81 6.33 5.17
C LEU A 161 -7.78 7.17 5.94
N PRO A 162 -7.21 6.66 7.04
CA PRO A 162 -6.10 7.34 7.72
C PRO A 162 -4.88 7.48 6.80
N ARG A 163 -4.23 8.65 6.83
CA ARG A 163 -3.06 8.96 5.98
C ARG A 163 -1.97 7.92 6.09
N SER A 164 -1.71 7.44 7.31
CA SER A 164 -0.72 6.40 7.63
C SER A 164 -0.98 5.05 6.96
N LYS A 165 -2.19 4.83 6.43
CA LYS A 165 -2.61 3.58 5.78
C LYS A 165 -2.83 3.72 4.27
N THR A 166 -2.65 4.92 3.72
CA THR A 166 -2.88 5.21 2.29
C THR A 166 -2.02 4.41 1.33
N ASP A 167 -0.82 4.00 1.75
CA ASP A 167 0.05 3.15 0.92
C ASP A 167 -0.56 1.77 0.64
N ALA A 168 -1.56 1.32 1.42
CA ALA A 168 -2.30 0.10 1.10
C ALA A 168 -3.07 0.20 -0.23
N LEU A 169 -3.42 1.41 -0.66
CA LEU A 169 -4.15 1.71 -1.89
C LEU A 169 -3.37 2.72 -2.75
N ASP A 170 -2.04 2.55 -2.80
CA ASP A 170 -1.11 3.41 -3.55
C ASP A 170 -1.49 3.65 -5.02
N PHE A 171 -2.11 2.66 -5.66
CA PHE A 171 -2.56 2.74 -7.04
C PHE A 171 -3.75 3.70 -7.25
N MET A 172 -4.46 4.05 -6.18
CA MET A 172 -5.51 5.05 -6.19
C MET A 172 -4.97 6.47 -6.01
N ARG A 173 -3.67 6.71 -5.76
CA ARG A 173 -3.12 8.07 -5.59
C ARG A 173 -3.16 8.96 -6.84
N ALA A 174 -3.50 8.40 -8.01
CA ALA A 174 -3.80 9.17 -9.21
C ALA A 174 -5.22 9.78 -9.22
N SER A 175 -6.00 9.48 -8.17
CA SER A 175 -7.33 10.01 -7.90
C SER A 175 -7.26 11.33 -7.13
N THR A 176 -8.34 12.12 -7.11
CA THR A 176 -8.35 13.40 -6.38
C THR A 176 -8.18 13.12 -4.89
N GLU A 177 -7.02 13.51 -4.33
CA GLU A 177 -6.75 13.42 -2.90
C GLU A 177 -7.17 14.72 -2.20
N LEU A 178 -8.09 14.63 -1.25
CA LEU A 178 -8.43 15.74 -0.37
C LEU A 178 -7.98 15.40 1.05
N ALA A 179 -7.17 16.27 1.65
CA ALA A 179 -6.88 16.19 3.08
C ALA A 179 -8.16 16.52 3.86
N ALA A 180 -8.60 15.61 4.72
CA ALA A 180 -9.79 15.79 5.54
C ALA A 180 -9.47 15.52 7.01
N ALA A 181 -9.86 16.44 7.89
CA ALA A 181 -9.88 16.17 9.33
C ALA A 181 -11.20 15.45 9.64
N GLY A 182 -11.12 14.16 9.99
CA GLY A 182 -12.29 13.39 10.42
C GLY A 182 -12.57 13.58 11.91
N ASN A 183 -13.84 13.77 12.27
CA ASN A 183 -14.32 13.79 13.66
C ASN A 183 -15.18 12.54 13.96
N TRP A 184 -14.92 11.42 13.30
CA TRP A 184 -15.69 10.20 13.53
C TRP A 184 -15.37 9.69 14.93
N GLN A 185 -16.39 9.51 15.77
CA GLN A 185 -16.25 8.86 17.07
C GLN A 185 -16.64 7.39 16.94
N ASP A 186 -15.68 6.49 17.18
CA ASP A 186 -15.93 5.06 17.40
C ASP A 186 -16.84 4.87 18.62
N PRO A 187 -18.00 4.20 18.49
CA PRO A 187 -18.89 3.93 19.62
C PRO A 187 -18.27 3.02 20.69
N ASP A 188 -17.27 2.19 20.35
CA ASP A 188 -16.61 1.26 21.27
C ASP A 188 -15.26 1.80 21.81
N ASN A 189 -14.83 2.97 21.33
CA ASN A 189 -13.63 3.70 21.77
C ASN A 189 -12.32 2.88 21.72
N VAL A 190 -12.22 1.96 20.75
CA VAL A 190 -11.06 1.08 20.49
C VAL A 190 -10.16 1.68 19.40
N SER A 191 -10.73 2.49 18.50
CA SER A 191 -9.99 3.16 17.42
C SER A 191 -9.26 4.43 17.89
N SER A 192 -8.11 4.72 17.29
CA SER A 192 -7.38 6.00 17.45
C SER A 192 -8.06 7.12 16.66
N ASP A 193 -9.24 7.54 17.12
CA ASP A 193 -10.16 8.37 16.33
C ASP A 193 -10.26 9.84 16.75
N GLU A 194 -9.59 10.27 17.82
CA GLU A 194 -9.48 11.70 18.10
C GLU A 194 -8.42 12.36 17.19
N ARG A 195 -8.90 13.03 16.13
CA ARG A 195 -8.09 13.83 15.17
C ARG A 195 -7.19 13.03 14.22
N ALA A 196 -7.65 11.88 13.74
CA ALA A 196 -6.94 11.14 12.70
C ALA A 196 -6.84 11.99 11.40
N ASP A 197 -5.60 12.22 10.94
CA ASP A 197 -5.30 12.85 9.65
C ASP A 197 -5.72 11.88 8.54
N ASN A 198 -6.87 12.15 7.90
CA ASN A 198 -7.46 11.29 6.89
C ASN A 198 -7.19 11.83 5.48
N VAL A 199 -7.18 10.90 4.53
CA VAL A 199 -7.18 11.17 3.10
C VAL A 199 -8.50 10.67 2.53
N VAL A 200 -9.13 11.51 1.73
CA VAL A 200 -10.28 11.16 0.90
C VAL A 200 -9.77 10.90 -0.51
N LEU A 201 -10.08 9.71 -1.05
CA LEU A 201 -9.78 9.30 -2.41
C LEU A 201 -11.07 9.26 -3.22
N GLU A 202 -11.08 9.90 -4.39
CA GLU A 202 -12.25 9.97 -5.26
C GLU A 202 -11.96 9.46 -6.68
N VAL A 203 -12.59 8.35 -7.07
CA VAL A 203 -12.39 7.70 -8.37
C VAL A 203 -13.73 7.52 -9.08
N GLN A 204 -13.81 8.00 -10.33
CA GLN A 204 -14.93 7.67 -11.20
C GLN A 204 -14.74 6.28 -11.80
N PHE A 205 -15.81 5.49 -11.87
CA PHE A 205 -15.80 4.17 -12.48
C PHE A 205 -17.10 3.93 -13.25
N GLY A 206 -17.01 3.10 -14.29
CA GLY A 206 -18.20 2.66 -15.01
C GLY A 206 -18.89 1.51 -14.27
N GLU A 207 -20.21 1.46 -14.25
CA GLU A 207 -20.97 0.33 -13.72
C GLU A 207 -21.72 -0.41 -14.83
N VAL A 208 -21.94 -1.70 -14.66
CA VAL A 208 -22.68 -2.60 -15.56
C VAL A 208 -24.10 -2.82 -15.05
N HIS A 209 -24.93 -3.53 -15.82
CA HIS A 209 -26.26 -3.89 -15.33
C HIS A 209 -26.21 -4.76 -14.06
N GLY A 210 -27.04 -4.41 -13.08
CA GLY A 210 -27.18 -5.17 -11.83
C GLY A 210 -26.15 -4.85 -10.75
N GLU A 211 -25.48 -3.69 -10.83
CA GLU A 211 -24.55 -3.19 -9.79
C GLU A 211 -23.38 -4.15 -9.49
N LEU A 212 -22.98 -4.93 -10.49
CA LEU A 212 -21.99 -5.98 -10.31
C LEU A 212 -20.58 -5.41 -10.03
N VAL A 213 -20.24 -4.27 -10.62
CA VAL A 213 -18.94 -3.61 -10.40
C VAL A 213 -18.87 -3.07 -8.97
N GLY A 214 -19.92 -2.37 -8.51
CA GLY A 214 -20.04 -1.87 -7.16
C GLY A 214 -20.00 -2.99 -6.12
N ALA A 215 -20.69 -4.10 -6.40
CA ALA A 215 -20.58 -5.31 -5.58
C ALA A 215 -19.13 -5.83 -5.54
N GLY A 216 -18.44 -5.88 -6.69
CA GLY A 216 -17.03 -6.24 -6.79
C GLY A 216 -16.11 -5.33 -5.98
N ILE A 217 -16.29 -4.01 -6.09
CA ILE A 217 -15.51 -3.00 -5.35
C ILE A 217 -15.66 -3.22 -3.85
N VAL A 218 -16.90 -3.40 -3.35
CA VAL A 218 -17.17 -3.65 -1.93
C VAL A 218 -16.46 -4.93 -1.46
N ARG A 219 -16.47 -6.01 -2.26
CA ARG A 219 -15.78 -7.26 -1.91
C ARG A 219 -14.26 -7.07 -1.85
N CYS A 220 -13.68 -6.39 -2.83
CA CYS A 220 -12.25 -6.10 -2.83
C CYS A 220 -11.85 -5.23 -1.62
N LEU A 221 -12.59 -4.16 -1.34
CA LEU A 221 -12.34 -3.29 -0.20
C LEU A 221 -12.46 -4.04 1.13
N SER A 222 -13.44 -4.94 1.27
CA SER A 222 -13.58 -5.80 2.45
C SER A 222 -12.38 -6.73 2.63
N LEU A 223 -11.92 -7.39 1.57
CA LEU A 223 -10.72 -8.24 1.60
C LEU A 223 -9.47 -7.44 1.96
N ILE A 224 -9.24 -6.31 1.30
CA ILE A 224 -8.10 -5.41 1.57
C ILE A 224 -8.16 -4.88 3.00
N ASN A 225 -9.35 -4.58 3.52
CA ASN A 225 -9.53 -4.16 4.90
C ASN A 225 -9.16 -5.26 5.89
N ASN A 226 -9.54 -6.51 5.62
CA ASN A 226 -9.24 -7.63 6.51
C ASN A 226 -7.80 -8.13 6.42
N LEU A 227 -7.13 -7.92 5.29
CA LEU A 227 -5.79 -8.44 5.04
C LEU A 227 -4.70 -7.38 5.20
N GLN A 228 -5.01 -6.08 5.06
CA GLN A 228 -3.98 -5.03 5.11
C GLN A 228 -4.40 -3.78 5.89
N VAL A 229 -5.44 -3.07 5.46
CA VAL A 229 -5.78 -1.73 6.00
C VAL A 229 -6.17 -1.80 7.49
N ASN A 230 -6.94 -2.82 7.86
CA ASN A 230 -7.28 -3.16 9.24
C ASN A 230 -8.06 -2.07 9.99
N GLU A 231 -8.96 -1.36 9.32
CA GLU A 231 -9.94 -0.50 9.98
C GLU A 231 -11.11 -1.31 10.54
N GLN A 232 -11.62 -0.89 11.70
CA GLN A 232 -12.88 -1.37 12.26
C GLN A 232 -14.05 -1.02 11.35
N VAL A 233 -14.07 0.23 10.85
CA VAL A 233 -15.02 0.69 9.84
C VAL A 233 -14.25 1.35 8.69
N LEU A 234 -14.31 0.72 7.51
CA LEU A 234 -13.78 1.33 6.28
C LEU A 234 -14.93 2.02 5.55
N TYR A 235 -14.92 3.35 5.52
CA TYR A 235 -15.97 4.13 4.87
C TYR A 235 -15.71 4.32 3.39
N ALA A 236 -16.60 3.73 2.59
CA ALA A 236 -16.69 3.94 1.16
C ALA A 236 -18.13 4.34 0.79
N ARG A 237 -18.26 5.27 -0.14
CA ARG A 237 -19.53 5.71 -0.70
C ARG A 237 -19.44 5.65 -2.22
N MET A 238 -20.47 5.10 -2.85
CA MET A 238 -20.64 5.12 -4.31
C MET A 238 -21.89 5.92 -4.64
N ILE A 239 -21.79 6.84 -5.60
CA ILE A 239 -22.92 7.67 -6.06
C ILE A 239 -22.95 7.72 -7.59
N ASN A 240 -24.16 7.70 -8.15
CA ASN A 240 -24.36 7.88 -9.59
C ASN A 240 -24.00 9.31 -10.01
N ILE A 241 -23.32 9.45 -11.14
CA ILE A 241 -22.98 10.74 -11.75
C ILE A 241 -23.89 10.95 -12.95
N GLU A 242 -24.99 11.70 -12.76
CA GLU A 242 -25.96 11.95 -13.82
C GLU A 242 -25.44 12.95 -14.87
N GLU A 243 -24.67 13.96 -14.45
CA GLU A 243 -24.05 14.96 -15.34
C GLU A 243 -22.67 15.37 -14.82
N THR A 244 -21.66 15.38 -15.70
CA THR A 244 -20.33 15.94 -15.39
C THR A 244 -20.01 17.03 -16.39
N THR A 245 -19.68 18.23 -15.91
CA THR A 245 -19.15 19.30 -16.77
C THR A 245 -17.65 19.38 -16.54
N LEU A 246 -16.87 19.00 -17.56
CA LEU A 246 -15.43 19.25 -17.60
C LEU A 246 -15.18 20.55 -18.36
N ILE A 247 -14.53 21.53 -17.73
CA ILE A 247 -14.10 22.77 -18.39
C ILE A 247 -12.58 22.68 -18.56
N VAL A 248 -12.11 22.75 -19.81
CA VAL A 248 -10.68 22.76 -20.18
C VAL A 248 -10.20 24.19 -20.37
#